data_AF-M0KSY6-F1
#
_entry.id   AF-M0KSY6-F1
#
_cell.length_a   1.000
_cell.length_b   1.000
_cell.length_c   1.000
_cell.angle_alpha   90.00
_cell.angle_beta   90.00
_cell.angle_gamma   90.00
#
_symmetry.space_group_name_H-M   'P 1'
#
loop_
_entity.id
_entity.type
_entity.pdbx_description
1 polymer ?
#
loop_
_entity_poly.entity_id
_entity_poly.type
_entity_poly.pdbx_seq_one_letter_code
_entity_poly.pdbx_strand_id
1 'polypeptide(L)'
;MSDGADSFVFQYLAPFVGVLLIAVGIAGAVPGGYAIIEPDLENCGNPTIGVESPEATVERFGGDEPGPRLPQLAFDDLSPDEQTAFLTAVDDPVGEEQVVGDVPNADAFRRGAIVTYEGEEYYVTLVAENTCFAALPLQFPLGVFAIALGFLGVLAPPLYRRLVRLEQRAGRSN
;
A
#
# COMPACT_ATOMS: atom_id res chain seq x y z
N MET A 1 -35.23 -0.73 38.43
CA MET A 1 -33.80 -1.13 38.48
C MET A 1 -33.07 -0.84 37.16
N SER A 2 -33.48 0.18 36.39
CA SER A 2 -32.95 0.49 35.04
C SER A 2 -31.99 1.69 35.00
N ASP A 3 -32.06 2.61 35.98
CA ASP A 3 -31.28 3.86 35.97
C ASP A 3 -29.75 3.67 35.94
N GLY A 4 -29.24 2.61 36.58
CA GLY A 4 -27.80 2.37 36.66
C GLY A 4 -27.18 1.88 35.35
N ALA A 5 -27.91 1.04 34.60
CA ALA A 5 -27.44 0.48 33.34
C ALA A 5 -27.49 1.53 32.22
N ASP A 6 -28.56 2.33 32.15
CA ASP A 6 -28.66 3.46 31.22
C ASP A 6 -27.58 4.51 31.49
N SER A 7 -27.28 4.78 32.77
CA SER A 7 -26.19 5.69 33.15
C SER A 7 -24.81 5.18 32.72
N PHE A 8 -24.52 3.89 32.91
CA PHE A 8 -23.24 3.28 32.51
C PHE A 8 -23.07 3.25 31.00
N VAL A 9 -24.10 2.80 30.26
CA VAL A 9 -24.07 2.73 28.80
C VAL A 9 -23.86 4.10 28.19
N PHE A 10 -24.60 5.11 28.65
CA PHE A 10 -24.55 6.44 28.09
C PHE A 10 -23.29 7.23 28.49
N GLN A 11 -22.69 6.94 29.65
CA GLN A 11 -21.53 7.67 30.15
C GLN A 11 -20.18 7.06 29.77
N TYR A 12 -20.11 5.74 29.60
CA TYR A 12 -18.84 5.03 29.39
C TYR A 12 -18.83 4.22 28.10
N LEU A 13 -19.88 3.43 27.84
CA LEU A 13 -19.88 2.51 26.70
C LEU A 13 -20.01 3.24 25.36
N ALA A 14 -20.98 4.16 25.23
CA ALA A 14 -21.20 4.94 24.03
C ALA A 14 -19.97 5.74 23.56
N PRO A 15 -19.28 6.53 24.43
CA PRO A 15 -18.08 7.25 24.02
C PRO A 15 -16.91 6.29 23.74
N PHE A 16 -16.78 5.19 24.48
CA PHE A 16 -15.73 4.19 24.21
C PHE A 16 -15.87 3.55 22.83
N VAL A 17 -17.08 3.08 22.50
CA VAL A 17 -17.39 2.55 21.16
C VAL A 17 -17.21 3.64 20.10
N GLY A 18 -17.58 4.89 20.41
CA GLY A 18 -17.39 6.00 19.50
C GLY A 18 -15.92 6.26 19.15
N VAL A 19 -15.02 6.24 20.13
CA VAL A 19 -13.57 6.38 19.90
C VAL A 19 -13.02 5.19 19.10
N LEU A 20 -13.47 3.97 19.38
CA LEU A 20 -13.05 2.77 18.65
C LEU A 20 -13.47 2.85 17.18
N LEU A 21 -14.70 3.29 16.90
CA LEU A 21 -15.20 3.52 15.55
C LEU A 21 -14.41 4.60 14.80
N ILE A 22 -14.02 5.69 15.47
CA ILE A 22 -13.12 6.70 14.89
C ILE A 22 -11.77 6.08 14.52
N ALA A 23 -11.17 5.31 15.43
CA ALA A 23 -9.86 4.69 15.19
C ALA A 23 -9.88 3.71 14.00
N VAL A 24 -10.86 2.80 13.97
CA VAL A 24 -11.05 1.87 12.85
C VAL A 24 -11.39 2.62 11.55
N GLY A 25 -12.20 3.67 11.65
CA GLY A 25 -12.58 4.48 10.52
C GLY A 25 -11.40 5.23 9.89
N ILE A 26 -10.47 5.75 10.70
CA ILE A 26 -9.21 6.36 10.21
C ILE A 26 -8.36 5.31 9.50
N ALA A 27 -8.19 4.13 10.10
CA ALA A 27 -7.43 3.04 9.51
C ALA A 27 -8.02 2.56 8.17
N GLY A 28 -9.34 2.68 7.96
CA GLY A 28 -9.99 2.40 6.68
C GLY A 28 -9.94 3.56 5.69
N ALA A 29 -10.22 4.78 6.15
CA ALA A 29 -10.36 5.97 5.30
C ALA A 29 -9.04 6.47 4.75
N VAL A 30 -7.94 6.41 5.51
CA VAL A 30 -6.64 6.90 5.04
C VAL A 30 -6.14 6.07 3.86
N PRO A 31 -5.99 4.73 3.96
CA PRO A 31 -5.54 3.93 2.83
C PRO A 31 -6.53 3.91 1.66
N GLY A 32 -7.84 3.92 1.95
CA GLY A 32 -8.87 4.02 0.92
C GLY A 32 -8.87 5.36 0.17
N GLY A 33 -8.44 6.44 0.83
CA GLY A 33 -8.28 7.75 0.20
C GLY A 33 -7.06 7.81 -0.72
N TYR A 34 -5.94 7.18 -0.31
CA TYR A 34 -4.75 7.05 -1.17
C TYR A 34 -5.08 6.30 -2.46
N ALA A 35 -5.81 5.19 -2.39
CA ALA A 35 -6.23 4.41 -3.56
C ALA A 35 -7.10 5.18 -4.57
N ILE A 36 -7.76 6.29 -4.17
CA ILE A 36 -8.56 7.13 -5.09
C ILE A 36 -7.67 8.09 -5.89
N ILE A 37 -6.53 8.49 -5.33
CA ILE A 37 -5.60 9.47 -5.91
C ILE A 37 -4.45 8.76 -6.66
N GLU A 38 -4.19 7.50 -6.32
CA GLU A 38 -3.15 6.65 -6.91
C GLU A 38 -3.21 6.40 -8.43
N PRO A 39 -4.37 6.35 -9.12
CA PRO A 39 -4.36 6.10 -10.57
C PRO A 39 -3.71 7.22 -11.40
N ASP A 40 -3.39 8.38 -10.80
CA ASP A 40 -2.64 9.47 -11.42
C ASP A 40 -1.11 9.39 -11.15
N LEU A 41 -0.63 8.38 -10.42
CA LEU A 41 0.80 8.10 -10.24
C LEU A 41 1.21 7.09 -11.33
N GLU A 42 1.85 7.59 -12.38
CA GLU A 42 2.21 6.88 -13.64
C GLU A 42 2.96 5.52 -13.47
N ASN A 43 3.34 5.14 -12.25
CA ASN A 43 4.29 4.07 -11.95
C ASN A 43 3.68 2.87 -11.19
N CYS A 44 2.36 2.84 -11.00
CA CYS A 44 1.71 1.84 -10.16
C CYS A 44 1.48 0.52 -10.91
N GLY A 45 1.92 -0.61 -10.34
CA GLY A 45 1.65 -1.97 -10.87
C GLY A 45 2.69 -2.51 -11.85
N ASN A 46 3.69 -1.71 -12.21
CA ASN A 46 4.80 -2.09 -13.08
C ASN A 46 6.06 -2.31 -12.24
N PRO A 47 6.65 -3.51 -12.22
CA PRO A 47 7.84 -3.76 -11.41
C PRO A 47 9.05 -3.00 -11.97
N THR A 48 9.94 -2.56 -11.08
CA THR A 48 11.25 -2.00 -11.42
C THR A 48 12.28 -3.12 -11.40
N ILE A 49 12.99 -3.28 -12.51
CA ILE A 49 14.15 -4.16 -12.61
C ILE A 49 15.43 -3.35 -12.40
N GLY A 50 16.42 -4.00 -11.81
CA GLY A 50 17.79 -3.55 -11.73
C GLY A 50 18.65 -4.45 -12.60
N VAL A 51 19.48 -3.85 -13.43
CA VAL A 51 20.42 -4.50 -14.34
C VAL A 51 21.82 -4.06 -13.96
N GLU A 52 22.64 -5.01 -13.54
CA GLU A 52 24.03 -4.75 -13.22
C GLU A 52 24.92 -4.95 -14.44
N SER A 53 25.99 -4.15 -14.52
CA SER A 53 26.93 -4.23 -15.64
C SER A 53 27.61 -5.61 -15.73
N PRO A 54 28.14 -5.98 -16.91
CA PRO A 54 28.83 -7.26 -17.08
C PRO A 54 30.03 -7.40 -16.15
N GLU A 55 30.77 -6.32 -15.91
CA GLU A 55 31.93 -6.33 -15.01
C GLU A 55 31.52 -6.61 -13.57
N ALA A 56 30.46 -5.96 -13.08
CA ALA A 56 29.93 -6.19 -11.74
C ALA A 56 29.35 -7.61 -11.60
N THR A 57 28.75 -8.13 -12.67
CA THR A 57 28.22 -9.49 -12.74
C THR A 57 29.34 -10.52 -12.64
N VAL A 58 30.42 -10.35 -13.40
CA VAL A 58 31.61 -11.22 -13.36
C VAL A 58 32.33 -11.12 -12.01
N GLU A 59 32.45 -9.94 -11.42
CA GLU A 59 33.06 -9.79 -10.09
C GLU A 59 32.28 -10.55 -9.02
N ARG A 60 30.94 -10.56 -9.12
CA ARG A 60 30.07 -11.24 -8.15
C ARG A 60 30.00 -12.75 -8.36
N PHE A 61 29.97 -13.22 -9.61
CA PHE A 61 29.64 -14.62 -9.93
C PHE A 61 30.71 -15.39 -10.69
N GLY A 62 31.74 -14.73 -11.22
CA GLY A 62 32.79 -15.33 -12.06
C GLY A 62 33.93 -16.03 -11.31
N GLY A 63 33.84 -16.16 -9.98
CA GLY A 63 34.86 -16.84 -9.16
C GLY A 63 34.88 -18.37 -9.32
N ASP A 64 35.95 -19.01 -8.83
CA ASP A 64 36.14 -20.47 -8.89
C ASP A 64 35.19 -21.27 -7.97
N GLU A 65 34.51 -20.60 -7.03
CA GLU A 65 33.51 -21.25 -6.17
C GLU A 65 32.18 -21.41 -6.92
N PRO A 66 31.50 -22.57 -6.80
CA PRO A 66 30.18 -22.75 -7.41
C PRO A 66 29.20 -21.73 -6.82
N GLY A 67 28.92 -20.68 -7.60
CA GLY A 67 27.95 -19.66 -7.24
C GLY A 67 26.51 -20.20 -7.11
N PRO A 68 25.58 -19.39 -6.60
CA PRO A 68 24.16 -19.74 -6.62
C PRO A 68 23.71 -20.03 -8.06
N ARG A 69 22.93 -21.11 -8.23
CA ARG A 69 22.33 -21.46 -9.53
C ARG A 69 21.19 -20.49 -9.84
N LEU A 70 21.53 -19.38 -10.48
CA LEU A 70 20.56 -18.42 -11.00
C LEU A 70 19.94 -18.92 -12.31
N PRO A 71 18.66 -18.60 -12.59
CA PRO A 71 18.08 -18.77 -13.91
C PRO A 71 18.92 -18.04 -14.96
N GLN A 72 19.19 -18.74 -16.06
CA GLN A 72 19.86 -18.19 -17.24
C GLN A 72 18.78 -17.90 -18.29
N LEU A 73 18.70 -16.65 -18.76
CA LEU A 73 17.74 -16.19 -19.75
C LEU A 73 18.48 -15.60 -20.95
N ALA A 74 18.05 -15.89 -22.17
CA ALA A 74 18.52 -15.15 -23.33
C ALA A 74 17.73 -13.83 -23.43
N PHE A 75 18.37 -12.76 -23.91
CA PHE A 75 17.67 -11.49 -24.17
C PHE A 75 16.45 -11.68 -25.10
N ASP A 76 16.55 -12.56 -26.09
CA ASP A 76 15.46 -12.86 -27.03
C ASP A 76 14.26 -13.59 -26.40
N ASP A 77 14.45 -14.21 -25.22
CA ASP A 77 13.39 -14.88 -24.46
C ASP A 77 12.62 -13.91 -23.53
N LEU A 78 13.08 -12.66 -23.42
CA LEU A 78 12.38 -11.61 -22.69
C LEU A 78 11.18 -11.09 -23.49
N SER A 79 10.15 -10.62 -22.80
CA SER A 79 9.04 -9.92 -23.47
C SER A 79 9.54 -8.61 -24.11
N PRO A 80 8.83 -8.04 -25.11
CA PRO A 80 9.21 -6.75 -25.70
C PRO A 80 9.31 -5.62 -24.65
N ASP A 81 8.46 -5.67 -23.62
CA ASP A 81 8.44 -4.69 -22.54
C ASP A 81 9.65 -4.88 -21.61
N GLU A 82 9.99 -6.13 -21.27
CA GLU A 82 11.19 -6.49 -20.50
C GLU A 82 12.48 -6.12 -21.26
N GLN A 83 12.53 -6.34 -22.58
CA GLN A 83 13.67 -5.96 -23.41
C GLN A 83 13.88 -4.45 -23.42
N THR A 84 12.81 -3.68 -23.56
CA THR A 84 12.86 -2.21 -23.60
C THR A 84 13.37 -1.66 -22.26
N ALA A 85 12.83 -2.19 -21.15
CA ALA A 85 13.27 -1.80 -19.82
C ALA A 85 14.72 -2.24 -19.54
N PHE A 86 15.12 -3.44 -19.97
CA PHE A 86 16.49 -3.93 -19.81
C PHE A 86 17.49 -3.01 -20.52
N LEU A 87 17.26 -2.68 -21.80
CA LEU A 87 18.16 -1.81 -22.56
C LEU A 87 18.25 -0.42 -21.94
N THR A 88 17.12 0.11 -21.48
CA THR A 88 17.06 1.42 -20.84
C THR A 88 17.78 1.40 -19.48
N ALA A 89 17.64 0.33 -18.69
CA ALA A 89 18.36 0.14 -17.44
C ALA A 89 19.88 0.01 -17.66
N VAL A 90 20.32 -0.67 -18.73
CA VAL A 90 21.76 -0.76 -19.08
C VAL A 90 22.35 0.63 -19.36
N ASP A 91 21.58 1.51 -19.99
CA ASP A 91 22.00 2.89 -20.28
C ASP A 91 21.81 3.85 -19.08
N ASP A 92 21.10 3.42 -18.03
CA ASP A 92 20.84 4.22 -16.83
C ASP A 92 22.04 4.18 -15.85
N PRO A 93 22.48 5.33 -15.31
CA PRO A 93 23.62 5.37 -14.37
C PRO A 93 23.43 4.58 -13.07
N VAL A 94 22.18 4.35 -12.64
CA VAL A 94 21.82 3.56 -11.45
C VAL A 94 21.58 2.10 -11.83
N GLY A 95 21.30 1.83 -13.11
CA GLY A 95 21.03 0.48 -13.61
C GLY A 95 19.59 0.06 -13.37
N GLU A 96 18.64 0.98 -13.20
CA GLU A 96 17.26 0.64 -12.82
C GLU A 96 16.25 1.21 -13.83
N GLU A 97 15.25 0.41 -14.18
CA GLU A 97 14.15 0.87 -15.04
C GLU A 97 12.84 0.15 -14.71
N GLN A 98 11.71 0.82 -14.94
CA GLN A 98 10.40 0.21 -14.77
C GLN A 98 9.98 -0.58 -16.02
N VAL A 99 9.50 -1.81 -15.81
CA VAL A 99 8.92 -2.63 -16.89
C VAL A 99 7.45 -2.28 -17.04
N VAL A 100 7.14 -1.43 -18.02
CA VAL A 100 5.77 -1.03 -18.34
C VAL A 100 5.16 -2.03 -19.32
N GLY A 101 4.32 -2.94 -18.81
CA GLY A 101 3.64 -3.94 -19.64
C GLY A 101 3.75 -5.37 -19.10
N ASP A 102 3.87 -6.35 -20.00
CA ASP A 102 3.88 -7.77 -19.65
C ASP A 102 5.24 -8.23 -19.14
N VAL A 103 5.26 -8.83 -17.95
CA VAL A 103 6.49 -9.32 -17.27
C VAL A 103 6.41 -10.83 -17.00
N PRO A 104 6.47 -11.69 -18.04
CA PRO A 104 6.38 -13.14 -17.87
C PRO A 104 7.53 -13.72 -17.05
N ASN A 105 8.69 -13.05 -17.00
CA ASN A 105 9.88 -13.51 -16.28
C ASN A 105 9.99 -12.93 -14.85
N ALA A 106 8.93 -12.30 -14.32
CA ALA A 106 8.93 -11.65 -13.01
C ALA A 106 9.44 -12.57 -11.87
N ASP A 107 9.05 -13.85 -11.88
CA ASP A 107 9.51 -14.81 -10.88
C ASP A 107 11.02 -15.11 -10.97
N ALA A 108 11.60 -15.06 -12.17
CA ALA A 108 13.04 -15.21 -12.37
C ALA A 108 13.77 -13.97 -11.84
N PHE A 109 13.32 -12.76 -12.21
CA PHE A 109 13.90 -11.51 -11.72
C PHE A 109 13.78 -11.37 -10.21
N ARG A 110 12.68 -11.81 -9.58
CA ARG A 110 12.53 -11.78 -8.11
C ARG A 110 13.59 -12.64 -7.39
N ARG A 111 14.07 -13.71 -8.01
CA ARG A 111 15.13 -14.56 -7.45
C ARG A 111 16.54 -14.11 -7.85
N GLY A 112 16.64 -13.10 -8.72
CA GLY A 112 17.84 -12.80 -9.48
C GLY A 112 17.99 -13.77 -10.67
N ALA A 113 18.27 -13.24 -11.84
CA ALA A 113 18.54 -13.99 -13.06
C ALA A 113 19.76 -13.42 -13.77
N ILE A 114 20.39 -14.23 -14.62
CA ILE A 114 21.44 -13.77 -15.52
C ILE A 114 20.83 -13.70 -16.92
N VAL A 115 20.90 -12.53 -17.55
CA VAL A 115 20.44 -12.29 -18.91
C VAL A 115 21.66 -12.16 -19.82
N THR A 116 21.74 -13.00 -20.85
CA THR A 116 22.79 -12.87 -21.86
C THR A 116 22.35 -11.96 -22.99
N TYR A 117 23.08 -10.86 -23.20
CA TYR A 117 22.87 -9.88 -24.27
C TYR A 117 24.19 -9.57 -24.96
N GLU A 118 24.22 -9.62 -26.30
CA GLU A 118 25.42 -9.42 -27.13
C GLU A 118 26.66 -10.27 -26.74
N GLY A 119 26.44 -11.40 -26.06
CA GLY A 119 27.50 -12.30 -25.60
C GLY A 119 28.06 -11.95 -24.22
N GLU A 120 27.52 -10.92 -23.56
CA GLU A 120 27.84 -10.53 -22.20
C GLU A 120 26.72 -10.96 -21.24
N GLU A 121 27.10 -11.24 -19.99
CA GLU A 121 26.17 -11.68 -18.93
C GLU A 121 25.84 -10.52 -18.00
N TYR A 122 24.56 -10.19 -17.89
CA TYR A 122 24.05 -9.14 -17.02
C TYR A 122 23.22 -9.75 -15.90
N TYR A 123 23.50 -9.38 -14.66
CA TYR A 123 22.67 -9.77 -13.53
C TYR A 123 21.44 -8.86 -13.43
N VAL A 124 20.26 -9.48 -13.50
CA VAL A 124 18.97 -8.79 -13.46
C VAL A 124 18.19 -9.23 -12.23
N THR A 125 17.72 -8.26 -11.46
CA THR A 125 16.89 -8.50 -10.28
C THR A 125 15.68 -7.57 -10.27
N LEU A 126 14.62 -7.99 -9.60
CA LEU A 126 13.51 -7.11 -9.31
C LEU A 126 13.87 -6.26 -8.08
N VAL A 127 13.94 -4.93 -8.24
CA VAL A 127 14.33 -3.98 -7.18
C VAL A 127 13.10 -3.49 -6.41
N ALA A 128 11.99 -3.25 -7.11
CA ALA A 128 10.71 -2.87 -6.50
C ALA A 128 9.53 -3.49 -7.25
N GLU A 129 8.56 -4.05 -6.53
CA GLU A 129 7.34 -4.60 -7.16
C GLU A 129 6.32 -3.50 -7.51
N ASN A 130 6.50 -2.28 -6.99
CA ASN A 130 5.60 -1.13 -7.16
C ASN A 130 4.12 -1.54 -7.03
N THR A 131 3.81 -2.35 -6.02
CA THR A 131 2.46 -2.91 -5.83
C THR A 131 1.48 -1.78 -5.58
N CYS A 132 0.45 -1.68 -6.41
CA CYS A 132 -0.64 -0.75 -6.17
C CYS A 132 -1.37 -1.07 -4.88
N PHE A 133 -1.72 -0.04 -4.13
CA PHE A 133 -2.52 -0.24 -2.94
C PHE A 133 -3.95 -0.67 -3.31
N ALA A 134 -4.24 -1.96 -3.15
CA ALA A 134 -5.57 -2.52 -3.39
C ALA A 134 -6.48 -2.31 -2.17
N ALA A 135 -7.08 -1.11 -2.04
CA ALA A 135 -8.17 -0.91 -1.08
C ALA A 135 -9.48 -1.47 -1.63
N LEU A 136 -10.34 -2.05 -0.76
CA LEU A 136 -11.69 -2.43 -1.20
C LEU A 136 -12.47 -1.16 -1.59
N PRO A 137 -13.32 -1.19 -2.64
CA PRO A 137 -14.05 0.01 -3.11
C PRO A 137 -14.89 0.69 -2.03
N LEU A 138 -15.36 -0.10 -1.04
CA LEU A 138 -16.17 0.38 0.08
C LEU A 138 -15.35 0.80 1.31
N GLN A 139 -14.03 0.57 1.32
CA GLN A 139 -13.20 0.81 2.50
C GLN A 139 -13.12 2.29 2.87
N PHE A 140 -12.98 3.17 1.87
CA PHE A 140 -13.03 4.62 2.07
C PHE A 140 -14.40 5.10 2.60
N PRO A 141 -15.54 4.87 1.92
CA PRO A 141 -16.83 5.35 2.39
C PRO A 141 -17.25 4.73 3.74
N LEU A 142 -16.94 3.45 3.98
CA LEU A 142 -17.18 2.83 5.29
C LEU A 142 -16.30 3.42 6.38
N GLY A 143 -15.03 3.74 6.09
CA GLY A 143 -14.14 4.43 7.01
C GLY A 143 -14.66 5.80 7.43
N VAL A 144 -15.08 6.62 6.46
CA VAL A 144 -15.71 7.93 6.71
C VAL A 144 -16.99 7.79 7.53
N PHE A 145 -17.83 6.80 7.20
CA PHE A 145 -19.07 6.56 7.93
C PHE A 145 -18.83 6.11 9.37
N ALA A 146 -17.83 5.24 9.61
CA ALA A 146 -17.43 4.81 10.93
C ALA A 146 -16.92 5.99 11.77
N ILE A 147 -16.13 6.90 11.19
CA ILE A 147 -15.72 8.15 11.85
C ILE A 147 -16.94 8.99 12.25
N ALA A 148 -17.88 9.21 11.33
CA ALA A 148 -19.07 10.02 11.59
C ALA A 148 -19.95 9.42 12.71
N LEU A 149 -20.19 8.11 12.68
CA LEU A 149 -20.90 7.40 13.76
C LEU A 149 -20.14 7.48 15.08
N GLY A 150 -18.82 7.39 15.03
CA GLY A 150 -17.99 7.49 16.22
C GLY A 150 -18.08 8.88 16.88
N PHE A 151 -18.05 9.95 16.08
CA PHE A 151 -18.30 11.31 16.57
C PHE A 151 -19.68 11.46 17.21
N LEU A 152 -20.73 10.88 16.61
CA LEU A 152 -22.07 10.88 17.19
C LEU A 152 -22.09 10.14 18.54
N GLY A 153 -21.43 8.99 18.65
CA GLY A 153 -21.32 8.23 19.90
C GLY A 153 -20.60 8.99 21.02
N VAL A 154 -19.56 9.76 20.68
CA VAL A 154 -18.80 10.58 21.64
C VAL A 154 -19.56 11.84 22.05
N LEU A 155 -20.21 12.52 21.11
CA LEU A 155 -20.82 13.84 21.33
C LEU A 155 -22.28 13.79 21.78
N ALA A 156 -23.03 12.74 21.47
CA ALA A 156 -24.43 12.63 21.87
C ALA A 156 -24.63 12.73 23.40
N PRO A 157 -23.79 12.09 24.26
CA PRO A 157 -23.98 12.21 25.70
C PRO A 157 -23.84 13.62 26.30
N PRO A 158 -22.78 14.40 26.02
CA PRO A 158 -22.67 15.77 26.53
C PRO A 158 -23.71 16.72 25.91
N LEU A 159 -24.06 16.54 24.64
CA LEU A 159 -25.09 17.36 23.97
C LEU A 159 -26.45 17.14 24.60
N TYR A 160 -26.86 15.89 24.82
CA TYR A 160 -28.12 15.57 25.48
C TYR A 160 -28.21 16.18 26.88
N ARG A 161 -27.15 16.02 27.69
CA ARG A 161 -27.08 16.66 29.02
C ARG A 161 -27.21 18.18 28.96
N ARG A 162 -26.67 18.81 27.92
CA ARG A 162 -26.75 20.26 27.74
C ARG A 162 -28.17 20.70 27.36
N LEU A 163 -28.84 19.96 26.48
CA LEU A 163 -30.23 20.24 26.07
C LEU A 163 -31.20 20.09 27.23
N VAL A 164 -31.13 18.99 28.00
CA VAL A 164 -31.99 18.79 29.18
C VAL A 164 -31.79 19.90 30.22
N ARG A 165 -30.55 20.35 30.45
CA ARG A 165 -30.28 21.48 31.35
C ARG A 165 -30.88 22.80 30.87
N LEU A 166 -30.95 23.03 29.55
CA LEU A 166 -31.56 24.23 28.98
C LEU A 166 -33.09 24.18 29.13
N GLU A 167 -33.69 23.04 28.87
CA GLU A 167 -35.14 22.82 29.01
C GLU A 167 -35.60 22.96 30.46
N GLN A 168 -34.83 22.41 31.41
CA GLN A 168 -35.09 22.58 32.86
C GLN A 168 -34.96 24.04 33.33
N ARG A 169 -34.09 24.84 32.70
CA ARG A 169 -33.97 26.27 33.01
C ARG A 169 -35.16 27.05 32.45
N ALA A 170 -35.57 26.74 31.21
CA ALA A 170 -36.71 27.39 30.56
C ALA A 170 -38.05 27.07 31.24
N GLY A 171 -38.24 25.82 31.70
CA GLY A 171 -39.45 25.41 32.42
C GLY A 171 -39.54 25.92 33.86
N ARG A 172 -38.44 26.42 34.45
CA ARG A 172 -38.41 27.01 35.80
C ARG A 172 -38.59 28.54 35.81
N SER A 173 -38.54 29.18 34.64
CA SER A 173 -38.78 30.62 34.45
C SER A 173 -40.22 30.96 34.03
N ASN A 174 -41.09 29.96 33.88
CA ASN A 174 -42.56 30.08 33.83
C ASN A 174 -43.13 29.65 35.17
#